data_AF-A0A7G2CQB4-F1
#
_entry.id   AF-A0A7G2CQB4-F1
#
_cell.length_a   1.000
_cell.length_b   1.000
_cell.length_c   1.000
_cell.angle_alpha   90.00
_cell.angle_beta   90.00
_cell.angle_gamma   90.00
#
_symmetry.space_group_name_H-M   'P 1'
#
loop_
_entity.id
_entity.type
_entity.pdbx_description
1 polymer ?
#
loop_
_entity_poly.entity_id
_entity_poly.type
_entity_poly.pdbx_seq_one_letter_code
_entity_poly.pdbx_strand_id
1 'polypeptide(L)'
;MVLEDSPAELKQAITNDVADIIELPNRAIKDVSCEVGSLRVTLTVEHDSAITKEEVQASIEDGAYPEVEELYANRHTRRAEIEAAAAEKGQDEKQMEDLREANRQAREAEQQALHDAMQARQAMDRQKREIAQQLAVAQTSSQMEVLEEMQEQLAFSEAFHDQSGLQRVLEEKDKQLENAERELAKSQARLKDQEMRVERAQLMLKEKDTALQQALENLQTCSSSPPSESKGSSSKPVTKVTTHHTAQLEGEEWAMVLEDSSEELHRCFTSDVANACGVPNKAVTALQLSVGSLHAQFSVEHDDTVSEAAVQQQIDEADYSGVLDLYQRRHDRRQQLQVQAELQSALERVRQEKQQVEEEKRLREAEMQKARQEAEELREQTKAMQQSKQADQAAELEKLRQQLQEKEEEKKALLEQQRQNVEKMQALQEEVEEKEKALSSAHSKSVVAEAATSNEVEKVWKTANKQLEGQREAHMAERRRLEHEKKELAKEKKALEDEIASLKQGQHSPPPSAVREAEEKGKEGTGGRETKVRGRAQTTSGRRGETERGTVVVP
;
A
#
# COMPACT_ATOMS: atom_id res chain seq x y z
N MET A 1 -13.20 53.39 -28.90
CA MET A 1 -13.43 51.94 -29.03
C MET A 1 -14.60 51.39 -28.19
N VAL A 2 -15.40 52.21 -27.48
CA VAL A 2 -16.66 51.75 -26.82
C VAL A 2 -17.86 51.72 -27.78
N LEU A 3 -17.69 52.32 -28.96
CA LEU A 3 -18.72 52.57 -29.97
C LEU A 3 -18.87 51.43 -31.01
N GLU A 4 -17.98 50.42 -30.99
CA GLU A 4 -17.88 49.44 -32.08
C GLU A 4 -18.85 48.26 -31.97
N ASP A 5 -19.28 47.88 -30.77
CA ASP A 5 -19.99 46.60 -30.57
C ASP A 5 -21.49 46.63 -30.89
N SER A 6 -22.11 47.82 -31.02
CA SER A 6 -23.47 47.98 -31.55
C SER A 6 -23.76 49.48 -31.70
N PRO A 7 -23.51 50.08 -32.89
CA PRO A 7 -23.79 51.49 -33.14
C PRO A 7 -25.29 51.80 -33.20
N ALA A 8 -26.15 50.79 -33.32
CA ALA A 8 -27.61 50.95 -33.35
C ALA A 8 -28.17 51.31 -31.96
N GLU A 9 -27.73 50.62 -30.90
CA GLU A 9 -28.15 50.88 -29.52
C GLU A 9 -27.73 52.28 -29.06
N LEU A 10 -26.51 52.68 -29.38
CA LEU A 10 -26.03 54.02 -29.05
C LEU A 10 -26.83 55.09 -29.80
N LYS A 11 -27.10 54.89 -31.09
CA LYS A 11 -27.95 55.81 -31.85
C LYS A 11 -29.35 55.89 -31.25
N GLN A 12 -29.90 54.78 -30.77
CA GLN A 12 -31.20 54.76 -30.13
C GLN A 12 -31.21 55.53 -28.80
N ALA A 13 -30.24 55.29 -27.92
CA ALA A 13 -30.13 56.04 -26.66
C ALA A 13 -29.89 57.53 -26.87
N ILE A 14 -29.03 57.90 -27.84
CA ILE A 14 -28.86 59.31 -28.23
C ILE A 14 -30.18 59.90 -28.74
N THR A 15 -30.95 59.13 -29.51
CA THR A 15 -32.24 59.59 -30.05
C THR A 15 -33.24 59.82 -28.92
N ASN A 16 -33.32 58.93 -27.95
CA ASN A 16 -34.22 59.04 -26.81
C ASN A 16 -33.82 60.20 -25.88
N ASP A 17 -32.54 60.26 -25.46
CA ASP A 17 -32.06 61.33 -24.59
C ASP A 17 -32.23 62.71 -25.25
N VAL A 18 -31.89 62.85 -26.54
CA VAL A 18 -32.05 64.12 -27.27
C VAL A 18 -33.52 64.49 -27.43
N ALA A 19 -34.42 63.52 -27.64
CA ALA A 19 -35.86 63.74 -27.73
C ALA A 19 -36.43 64.27 -26.41
N ASP A 20 -36.00 63.69 -25.30
CA ASP A 20 -36.40 64.10 -23.96
C ASP A 20 -35.86 65.51 -23.61
N ILE A 21 -34.60 65.81 -23.97
CA ILE A 21 -33.98 67.13 -23.74
C ILE A 21 -34.73 68.26 -24.44
N ILE A 22 -35.22 68.01 -25.66
CA ILE A 22 -35.88 69.03 -26.49
C ILE A 22 -37.42 68.92 -26.45
N GLU A 23 -37.97 68.02 -25.63
CA GLU A 23 -39.40 67.73 -25.50
C GLU A 23 -40.11 67.42 -26.83
N LEU A 24 -39.42 66.72 -27.74
CA LEU A 24 -39.95 66.31 -29.04
C LEU A 24 -40.05 64.79 -29.15
N PRO A 25 -40.97 64.24 -29.96
CA PRO A 25 -41.04 62.80 -30.15
C PRO A 25 -39.81 62.28 -30.92
N ASN A 26 -39.34 61.08 -30.61
CA ASN A 26 -38.17 60.43 -31.25
C ASN A 26 -38.15 60.51 -32.79
N ARG A 27 -39.32 60.50 -33.44
CA ARG A 27 -39.46 60.64 -34.91
C ARG A 27 -38.96 61.98 -35.48
N ALA A 28 -38.86 63.02 -34.64
CA ALA A 28 -38.37 64.34 -34.98
C ALA A 28 -36.83 64.38 -35.10
N ILE A 29 -36.14 63.35 -34.59
CA ILE A 29 -34.68 63.24 -34.66
C ILE A 29 -34.32 62.28 -35.79
N LYS A 30 -33.56 62.78 -36.76
CA LYS A 30 -33.18 62.07 -37.99
C LYS A 30 -31.67 62.11 -38.19
N ASP A 31 -31.18 61.21 -39.04
CA ASP A 31 -29.79 61.18 -39.49
C ASP A 31 -28.73 61.14 -38.37
N VAL A 32 -29.02 60.48 -37.25
CA VAL A 32 -28.08 60.35 -36.13
C VAL A 32 -26.83 59.57 -36.56
N SER A 33 -25.69 60.25 -36.54
CA SER A 33 -24.38 59.72 -36.88
C SER A 33 -23.36 60.09 -35.81
N CYS A 34 -22.48 59.15 -35.48
CA CYS A 34 -21.49 59.32 -34.42
C CYS A 34 -20.09 59.04 -35.00
N GLU A 35 -19.17 59.97 -34.82
CA GLU A 35 -17.80 59.84 -35.29
C GLU A 35 -16.95 59.05 -34.26
N VAL A 36 -16.40 57.92 -34.69
CA VAL A 36 -15.64 57.02 -33.81
C VAL A 36 -14.27 57.63 -33.51
N GLY A 37 -14.09 58.13 -32.29
CA GLY A 37 -12.81 58.64 -31.77
C GLY A 37 -12.87 60.04 -31.17
N SER A 38 -13.86 60.86 -31.54
CA SER A 38 -14.05 62.23 -31.01
C SER A 38 -15.36 62.41 -30.24
N LEU A 39 -16.22 61.38 -30.17
CA LEU A 39 -17.56 61.42 -29.57
C LEU A 39 -18.39 62.60 -30.12
N ARG A 40 -18.14 62.97 -31.39
CA ARG A 40 -18.92 63.95 -32.12
C ARG A 40 -20.17 63.28 -32.65
N VAL A 41 -21.32 63.77 -32.22
CA VAL A 41 -22.63 63.33 -32.71
C VAL A 41 -23.14 64.39 -33.67
N THR A 42 -23.63 63.98 -34.84
CA THR A 42 -24.38 64.81 -35.77
C THR A 42 -25.77 64.23 -35.93
N LEU A 43 -26.78 65.09 -35.89
CA LEU A 43 -28.19 64.71 -35.97
C LEU A 43 -28.99 65.87 -36.57
N THR A 44 -30.14 65.55 -37.13
CA THR A 44 -31.10 66.50 -37.70
C THR A 44 -32.33 66.54 -36.79
N VAL A 45 -32.72 67.71 -36.31
CA VAL A 45 -33.93 67.89 -35.49
C VAL A 45 -35.00 68.63 -36.28
N GLU A 46 -36.19 68.06 -36.40
CA GLU A 46 -37.38 68.74 -36.89
C GLU A 46 -38.08 69.44 -35.72
N HIS A 47 -37.98 70.77 -35.65
CA HIS A 47 -38.57 71.58 -34.58
C HIS A 47 -39.53 72.64 -35.14
N ASP A 48 -40.39 73.20 -34.28
CA ASP A 48 -41.27 74.30 -34.66
C ASP A 48 -40.44 75.53 -35.10
N SER A 49 -40.93 76.23 -36.11
CA SER A 49 -40.44 77.52 -36.59
C SER A 49 -40.31 78.61 -35.51
N ALA A 50 -40.98 78.43 -34.36
CA ALA A 50 -40.88 79.30 -33.19
C ALA A 50 -39.57 79.16 -32.41
N ILE A 51 -38.85 78.04 -32.54
CA ILE A 51 -37.60 77.75 -31.81
C ILE A 51 -36.42 77.98 -32.76
N THR A 52 -35.39 78.70 -32.31
CA THR A 52 -34.19 78.93 -33.10
C THR A 52 -33.24 77.74 -33.04
N LYS A 53 -32.43 77.56 -34.09
CA LYS A 53 -31.40 76.51 -34.12
C LYS A 53 -30.44 76.63 -32.92
N GLU A 54 -30.10 77.85 -32.54
CA GLU A 54 -29.21 78.15 -31.43
C GLU A 54 -29.80 77.73 -30.08
N GLU A 55 -31.12 77.87 -29.89
CA GLU A 55 -31.82 77.41 -28.67
C GLU A 55 -31.89 75.88 -28.59
N VAL A 56 -32.16 75.21 -29.71
CA VAL A 56 -32.12 73.73 -29.77
C VAL A 56 -30.71 73.22 -29.48
N GLN A 57 -29.69 73.82 -30.10
CA GLN A 57 -28.30 73.45 -29.88
C GLN A 57 -27.86 73.66 -28.42
N ALA A 58 -28.23 74.79 -27.82
CA ALA A 58 -27.91 75.08 -26.43
C ALA A 58 -28.58 74.09 -25.45
N SER A 59 -29.83 73.69 -25.73
CA SER A 59 -30.56 72.70 -24.93
C SER A 59 -29.89 71.33 -24.99
N ILE A 60 -29.45 70.92 -26.19
CA ILE A 60 -28.71 69.67 -26.41
C ILE A 60 -27.33 69.70 -25.73
N GLU A 61 -26.65 70.84 -25.72
CA GLU A 61 -25.32 71.00 -25.10
C GLU A 61 -25.37 71.03 -23.56
N ASP A 62 -26.44 71.58 -22.97
CA ASP A 62 -26.62 71.65 -21.50
C ASP A 62 -27.41 70.46 -20.92
N GLY A 63 -27.99 69.63 -21.80
CA GLY A 63 -28.80 68.47 -21.44
C GLY A 63 -28.00 67.31 -20.84
N ALA A 64 -28.67 66.52 -20.00
CA ALA A 64 -28.13 65.27 -19.45
C ALA A 64 -28.51 64.09 -20.34
N TYR A 65 -27.60 63.11 -20.46
CA TYR A 65 -27.76 61.94 -21.32
C TYR A 65 -27.77 60.63 -20.50
N PRO A 66 -28.82 60.41 -19.69
CA PRO A 66 -28.86 59.31 -18.73
C PRO A 66 -28.84 57.93 -19.41
N GLU A 67 -29.51 57.75 -20.55
CA GLU A 67 -29.58 56.46 -21.22
C GLU A 67 -28.25 56.13 -21.92
N VAL A 68 -27.57 57.16 -22.48
CA VAL A 68 -26.20 57.01 -23.00
C VAL A 68 -25.21 56.70 -21.87
N GLU A 69 -25.30 57.37 -20.72
CA GLU A 69 -24.45 57.09 -19.55
C GLU A 69 -24.65 55.68 -19.01
N GLU A 70 -25.90 55.22 -18.92
CA GLU A 70 -26.23 53.86 -18.48
C GLU A 70 -25.69 52.80 -19.46
N LEU A 71 -25.84 53.02 -20.77
CA LEU A 71 -25.25 52.14 -21.79
C LEU A 71 -23.72 52.06 -21.66
N TYR A 72 -23.05 53.18 -21.38
CA TYR A 72 -21.60 53.19 -21.13
C TYR A 72 -21.23 52.41 -19.87
N ALA A 73 -21.95 52.60 -18.77
CA ALA A 73 -21.72 51.89 -17.51
C ALA A 73 -21.95 50.38 -17.64
N ASN A 74 -23.04 49.98 -18.30
CA ASN A 74 -23.38 48.57 -18.55
C ASN A 74 -22.34 47.88 -19.44
N ARG A 75 -21.87 48.54 -20.51
CA ARG A 75 -20.80 47.99 -21.36
C ARG A 75 -19.46 47.89 -20.64
N HIS A 76 -19.12 48.87 -19.80
CA HIS A 76 -17.90 48.82 -19.02
C HIS A 76 -17.91 47.65 -18.02
N THR A 77 -19.04 47.46 -17.35
CA THR A 77 -19.26 46.36 -16.40
C THR A 77 -19.20 45.00 -17.10
N ARG A 78 -19.95 44.84 -18.20
CA ARG A 78 -19.96 43.61 -19.00
C ARG A 78 -18.56 43.26 -19.54
N ARG A 79 -17.76 44.25 -19.91
CA ARG A 79 -16.38 44.04 -20.34
C ARG A 79 -15.48 43.58 -19.18
N ALA A 80 -15.61 44.19 -18.00
CA ALA A 80 -14.87 43.77 -16.81
C ALA A 80 -15.23 42.33 -16.42
N GLU A 81 -16.51 41.93 -16.54
CA GLU A 81 -16.96 40.55 -16.33
C GLU A 81 -16.37 39.57 -17.35
N ILE A 82 -16.33 39.94 -18.64
CA ILE A 82 -15.70 39.12 -19.69
C ILE A 82 -14.19 38.97 -19.46
N GLU A 83 -13.50 40.04 -19.09
CA GLU A 83 -12.06 40.01 -18.79
C GLU A 83 -11.77 39.18 -17.52
N ALA A 84 -12.63 39.25 -16.49
CA ALA A 84 -12.54 38.41 -15.31
C ALA A 84 -12.79 36.93 -15.62
N ALA A 85 -13.82 36.61 -16.40
CA ALA A 85 -14.12 35.24 -16.83
C ALA A 85 -13.01 34.66 -17.73
N ALA A 86 -12.40 35.48 -18.58
CA ALA A 86 -11.24 35.08 -19.38
C ALA A 86 -10.00 34.80 -18.51
N ALA A 87 -9.78 35.60 -17.46
CA ALA A 87 -8.70 35.37 -16.51
C ALA A 87 -8.91 34.09 -15.69
N GLU A 88 -10.13 33.82 -15.23
CA GLU A 88 -10.51 32.59 -14.52
C GLU A 88 -10.31 31.36 -15.41
N LYS A 89 -10.78 31.41 -16.66
CA LYS A 89 -10.56 30.34 -17.64
C LYS A 89 -9.07 30.09 -17.90
N GLY A 90 -8.25 31.14 -17.98
CA GLY A 90 -6.79 31.00 -18.11
C GLY A 90 -6.12 30.38 -16.88
N GLN A 91 -6.66 30.62 -15.68
CA GLN A 91 -6.20 29.96 -14.45
C GLN A 91 -6.59 28.48 -14.43
N ASP A 92 -7.81 28.13 -14.85
CA ASP A 92 -8.27 26.76 -14.95
C ASP A 92 -7.48 25.94 -15.97
N GLU A 93 -7.20 26.52 -17.15
CA GLU A 93 -6.37 25.89 -18.18
C GLU A 93 -4.95 25.63 -17.65
N LYS A 94 -4.37 26.59 -16.93
CA LYS A 94 -3.06 26.43 -16.31
C LYS A 94 -3.06 25.36 -15.22
N GLN A 95 -4.07 25.35 -14.33
CA GLN A 95 -4.22 24.31 -13.32
C GLN A 95 -4.37 22.93 -13.96
N MET A 96 -5.12 22.82 -15.06
CA MET A 96 -5.31 21.56 -15.78
C MET A 96 -4.01 21.09 -16.45
N GLU A 97 -3.20 22.02 -16.95
CA GLU A 97 -1.88 21.72 -17.50
C GLU A 97 -0.87 21.27 -16.44
N ASP A 98 -0.81 21.97 -15.30
CA ASP A 98 -0.02 21.58 -14.13
C ASP A 98 -0.43 20.18 -13.64
N LEU A 99 -1.74 19.90 -13.58
CA LEU A 99 -2.27 18.60 -13.19
C LEU A 99 -1.88 17.51 -14.20
N ARG A 100 -1.91 17.79 -15.51
CA ARG A 100 -1.48 16.86 -16.56
C ARG A 100 0.02 16.57 -16.48
N GLU A 101 0.83 17.58 -16.19
CA GLU A 101 2.28 17.41 -16.04
C GLU A 101 2.60 16.59 -14.78
N ALA A 102 1.96 16.87 -13.65
CA ALA A 102 2.10 16.06 -12.44
C ALA A 102 1.70 14.60 -12.67
N ASN A 103 0.62 14.35 -13.42
CA ASN A 103 0.17 13.00 -13.75
C ASN A 103 1.15 12.27 -14.70
N ARG A 104 1.79 13.01 -15.62
CA ARG A 104 2.86 12.48 -16.48
C ARG A 104 4.08 12.08 -15.66
N GLN A 105 4.55 12.97 -14.77
CA GLN A 105 5.69 12.71 -13.88
C GLN A 105 5.42 11.51 -12.96
N ALA A 106 4.19 11.38 -12.44
CA ALA A 106 3.80 10.23 -11.63
C ALA A 106 3.90 8.91 -12.41
N ARG A 107 3.43 8.88 -13.67
CA ARG A 107 3.55 7.69 -14.55
C ARG A 107 4.99 7.36 -14.90
N GLU A 108 5.82 8.37 -15.16
CA GLU A 108 7.25 8.17 -15.42
C GLU A 108 7.95 7.61 -14.17
N ALA A 109 7.65 8.13 -12.99
CA ALA A 109 8.17 7.61 -11.72
C ALA A 109 7.71 6.17 -11.45
N GLU A 110 6.46 5.83 -11.77
CA GLU A 110 5.93 4.46 -11.65
C GLU A 110 6.64 3.50 -12.61
N GLN A 111 6.87 3.90 -13.87
CA GLN A 111 7.62 3.10 -14.84
C GLN A 111 9.09 2.92 -14.43
N GLN A 112 9.71 3.97 -13.89
CA GLN A 112 11.06 3.91 -13.34
C GLN A 112 11.13 2.92 -12.17
N ALA A 113 10.19 3.02 -11.22
CA ALA A 113 10.12 2.11 -10.08
C ALA A 113 9.88 0.65 -10.51
N LEU A 114 9.07 0.42 -11.54
CA LEU A 114 8.87 -0.91 -12.12
C LEU A 114 10.15 -1.46 -12.76
N HIS A 115 10.90 -0.61 -13.47
CA HIS A 115 12.19 -0.97 -14.05
C HIS A 115 13.22 -1.32 -12.97
N ASP A 116 13.32 -0.50 -11.93
CA ASP A 116 14.22 -0.74 -10.80
C ASP A 116 13.85 -2.00 -10.03
N ALA A 117 12.55 -2.25 -9.82
CA ALA A 117 12.05 -3.50 -9.23
C ALA A 117 12.39 -4.73 -10.09
N MET A 118 12.29 -4.61 -11.42
CA MET A 118 12.71 -5.66 -12.35
C MET A 118 14.21 -5.93 -12.27
N GLN A 119 15.04 -4.87 -12.22
CA GLN A 119 16.48 -5.01 -12.06
C GLN A 119 16.84 -5.64 -10.70
N ALA A 120 16.19 -5.22 -9.61
CA ALA A 120 16.38 -5.81 -8.30
C ALA A 120 16.00 -7.30 -8.29
N ARG A 121 14.90 -7.67 -8.94
CA ARG A 121 14.49 -9.08 -9.09
C ARG A 121 15.51 -9.87 -9.91
N GLN A 122 16.02 -9.32 -11.01
CA GLN A 122 17.09 -9.97 -11.80
C GLN A 122 18.40 -10.11 -11.01
N ALA A 123 18.75 -9.13 -10.17
CA ALA A 123 19.91 -9.19 -9.30
C ALA A 123 19.74 -10.28 -8.22
N MET A 124 18.55 -10.37 -7.62
CA MET A 124 18.18 -11.45 -6.70
C MET A 124 18.24 -12.83 -7.38
N ASP A 125 17.74 -12.95 -8.61
CA ASP A 125 17.83 -14.20 -9.38
C ASP A 125 19.29 -14.56 -9.70
N ARG A 126 20.16 -13.57 -9.94
CA ARG A 126 21.61 -13.80 -10.10
C ARG A 126 22.23 -14.27 -8.79
N GLN A 127 21.95 -13.63 -7.66
CA GLN A 127 22.39 -14.09 -6.35
C GLN A 127 21.88 -15.50 -6.05
N LYS A 128 20.62 -15.82 -6.38
CA LYS A 128 20.04 -17.16 -6.20
C LYS A 128 20.80 -18.21 -7.02
N ARG A 129 21.21 -17.88 -8.25
CA ARG A 129 22.05 -18.76 -9.09
C ARG A 129 23.48 -18.88 -8.56
N GLU A 130 24.09 -17.79 -8.09
CA GLU A 130 25.42 -17.81 -7.47
C GLU A 130 25.43 -18.63 -6.19
N ILE A 131 24.43 -18.45 -5.33
CA ILE A 131 24.20 -19.27 -4.13
C ILE A 131 24.02 -20.73 -4.53
N ALA A 132 23.18 -21.04 -5.54
CA ALA A 132 23.00 -22.42 -6.01
C ALA A 132 24.28 -23.04 -6.60
N GLN A 133 25.14 -22.24 -7.24
CA GLN A 133 26.46 -22.69 -7.70
C GLN A 133 27.42 -22.92 -6.53
N GLN A 134 27.43 -22.03 -5.53
CA GLN A 134 28.18 -22.22 -4.28
C GLN A 134 27.69 -23.47 -3.52
N LEU A 135 26.38 -23.75 -3.55
CA LEU A 135 25.72 -24.94 -3.00
C LEU A 135 26.23 -26.23 -3.68
N ALA A 136 26.37 -26.21 -5.01
CA ALA A 136 26.94 -27.32 -5.79
C ALA A 136 28.43 -27.56 -5.49
N VAL A 137 29.18 -26.51 -5.15
CA VAL A 137 30.58 -26.62 -4.72
C VAL A 137 30.69 -27.09 -3.25
N ALA A 138 29.82 -26.60 -2.38
CA ALA A 138 29.77 -26.93 -0.94
C ALA A 138 29.23 -28.35 -0.64
N GLN A 139 28.56 -29.00 -1.60
CA GLN A 139 28.22 -30.43 -1.54
C GLN A 139 29.43 -31.36 -1.34
N THR A 140 30.66 -30.84 -1.39
CA THR A 140 31.89 -31.59 -1.07
C THR A 140 32.39 -31.45 0.38
N SER A 141 31.77 -30.63 1.25
CA SER A 141 32.19 -30.56 2.66
C SER A 141 31.09 -30.05 3.62
N SER A 142 30.58 -30.95 4.49
CA SER A 142 30.11 -30.71 5.87
C SER A 142 29.26 -29.45 6.20
N GLN A 143 28.44 -28.92 5.30
CA GLN A 143 27.62 -27.71 5.54
C GLN A 143 26.11 -27.92 5.33
N MET A 144 25.54 -29.04 5.82
CA MET A 144 24.08 -29.26 5.71
C MET A 144 23.27 -28.35 6.65
N GLU A 145 23.77 -28.05 7.85
CA GLU A 145 23.09 -27.18 8.83
C GLU A 145 23.06 -25.70 8.39
N VAL A 146 24.17 -25.19 7.83
CA VAL A 146 24.26 -23.81 7.32
C VAL A 146 23.37 -23.62 6.08
N LEU A 147 23.10 -24.70 5.33
CA LEU A 147 22.22 -24.70 4.16
C LEU A 147 20.74 -24.67 4.53
N GLU A 148 20.35 -25.34 5.62
CA GLU A 148 18.97 -25.34 6.13
C GLU A 148 18.62 -23.96 6.72
N GLU A 149 19.52 -23.37 7.53
CA GLU A 149 19.37 -22.01 8.06
C GLU A 149 19.22 -20.95 6.96
N MET A 150 20.00 -21.04 5.89
CA MET A 150 19.97 -20.03 4.83
C MET A 150 18.72 -20.17 3.92
N GLN A 151 18.19 -21.38 3.77
CA GLN A 151 16.90 -21.61 3.10
C GLN A 151 15.72 -21.12 3.94
N GLU A 152 15.76 -21.34 5.26
CA GLU A 152 14.75 -20.80 6.19
C GLU A 152 14.76 -19.26 6.21
N GLN A 153 15.94 -18.62 6.18
CA GLN A 153 16.03 -17.16 6.11
C GLN A 153 15.43 -16.57 4.82
N LEU A 154 15.62 -17.23 3.68
CA LEU A 154 15.02 -16.81 2.41
C LEU A 154 13.49 -17.01 2.41
N ALA A 155 13.01 -18.15 2.91
CA ALA A 155 11.57 -18.42 3.04
C ALA A 155 10.89 -17.46 4.02
N PHE A 156 11.54 -17.12 5.12
CA PHE A 156 11.07 -16.13 6.09
C PHE A 156 10.98 -14.73 5.47
N SER A 157 12.00 -14.33 4.70
CA SER A 157 12.00 -13.05 3.99
C SER A 157 10.86 -12.96 2.97
N GLU A 158 10.70 -13.98 2.10
CA GLU A 158 9.60 -14.01 1.11
C GLU A 158 8.23 -13.94 1.80
N ALA A 159 7.97 -14.75 2.82
CA ALA A 159 6.70 -14.74 3.55
C ALA A 159 6.42 -13.42 4.28
N PHE A 160 7.45 -12.75 4.81
CA PHE A 160 7.29 -11.45 5.46
C PHE A 160 6.93 -10.34 4.47
N HIS A 161 7.54 -10.35 3.28
CA HIS A 161 7.23 -9.39 2.22
C HIS A 161 5.83 -9.60 1.66
N ASP A 162 5.41 -10.85 1.47
CA ASP A 162 4.06 -11.19 1.01
C ASP A 162 2.99 -10.79 2.02
N GLN A 163 3.22 -11.04 3.31
CA GLN A 163 2.33 -10.62 4.40
C GLN A 163 2.23 -9.08 4.49
N SER A 164 3.35 -8.36 4.40
CA SER A 164 3.37 -6.89 4.40
C SER A 164 2.70 -6.30 3.15
N GLY A 165 2.83 -6.96 2.00
CA GLY A 165 2.20 -6.56 0.75
C GLY A 165 0.69 -6.68 0.81
N LEU A 166 0.16 -7.83 1.24
CA LEU A 166 -1.28 -8.06 1.40
C LEU A 166 -1.91 -7.09 2.40
N GLN A 167 -1.22 -6.81 3.51
CA GLN A 167 -1.71 -5.87 4.51
C GLN A 167 -1.80 -4.43 3.99
N ARG A 168 -0.82 -3.99 3.18
CA ARG A 168 -0.89 -2.69 2.47
C ARG A 168 -2.04 -2.63 1.48
N VAL A 169 -2.29 -3.70 0.73
CA VAL A 169 -3.42 -3.78 -0.21
C VAL A 169 -4.76 -3.70 0.54
N LEU A 170 -4.89 -4.37 1.68
CA LEU A 170 -6.06 -4.28 2.54
C LEU A 170 -6.30 -2.87 3.07
N GLU A 171 -5.25 -2.21 3.59
CA GLU A 171 -5.33 -0.82 4.05
C GLU A 171 -5.76 0.15 2.94
N GLU A 172 -5.24 -0.05 1.72
CA GLU A 172 -5.62 0.76 0.57
C GLU A 172 -7.09 0.51 0.16
N LYS A 173 -7.54 -0.75 0.18
CA LYS A 173 -8.94 -1.11 -0.08
C LYS A 173 -9.89 -0.52 0.97
N ASP A 174 -9.50 -0.51 2.24
CA ASP A 174 -10.28 0.10 3.32
C ASP A 174 -10.41 1.62 3.15
N LYS A 175 -9.32 2.32 2.75
CA LYS A 175 -9.40 3.74 2.39
C LYS A 175 -10.30 3.99 1.18
N GLN A 176 -10.26 3.12 0.18
CA GLN A 176 -11.13 3.21 -0.99
C GLN A 176 -12.61 3.06 -0.59
N LEU A 177 -12.92 2.14 0.34
CA LEU A 177 -14.27 1.97 0.89
C LEU A 177 -14.74 3.20 1.65
N GLU A 178 -13.93 3.77 2.54
CA GLU A 178 -14.29 5.00 3.26
C GLU A 178 -14.56 6.18 2.30
N ASN A 179 -13.74 6.30 1.25
CA ASN A 179 -13.95 7.33 0.23
C ASN A 179 -15.25 7.10 -0.56
N ALA A 180 -15.52 5.85 -0.95
CA ALA A 180 -16.76 5.50 -1.65
C ALA A 180 -18.01 5.76 -0.78
N GLU A 181 -17.96 5.44 0.51
CA GLU A 181 -19.04 5.73 1.46
C GLU A 181 -19.29 7.24 1.60
N ARG A 182 -18.21 8.05 1.62
CA ARG A 182 -18.32 9.51 1.65
C ARG A 182 -18.96 10.06 0.38
N GLU A 183 -18.58 9.57 -0.80
CA GLU A 183 -19.19 9.97 -2.06
C GLU A 183 -20.65 9.52 -2.17
N LEU A 184 -20.98 8.32 -1.67
CA LEU A 184 -22.36 7.87 -1.58
C LEU A 184 -23.20 8.81 -0.70
N ALA A 185 -22.68 9.21 0.47
CA ALA A 185 -23.37 10.17 1.34
C ALA A 185 -23.59 11.53 0.64
N LYS A 186 -22.61 12.02 -0.14
CA LYS A 186 -22.76 13.24 -0.95
C LYS A 186 -23.86 13.09 -2.01
N SER A 187 -23.90 11.97 -2.74
CA SER A 187 -24.95 11.71 -3.74
C SER A 187 -26.35 11.61 -3.11
N GLN A 188 -26.46 10.99 -1.92
CA GLN A 188 -27.71 10.93 -1.17
C GLN A 188 -28.19 12.31 -0.71
N ALA A 189 -27.28 13.18 -0.29
CA ALA A 189 -27.61 14.56 0.05
C ALA A 189 -28.11 15.34 -1.17
N ARG A 190 -27.47 15.17 -2.34
CA ARG A 190 -27.92 15.77 -3.61
C ARG A 190 -29.32 15.31 -4.02
N LEU A 191 -29.64 14.02 -3.86
CA LEU A 191 -30.98 13.51 -4.14
C LEU A 191 -32.04 14.16 -3.26
N LYS A 192 -31.79 14.30 -1.96
CA LYS A 192 -32.72 14.95 -1.04
C LYS A 192 -32.96 16.42 -1.42
N ASP A 193 -31.90 17.13 -1.81
CA ASP A 193 -32.02 18.51 -2.30
C ASP A 193 -32.85 18.59 -3.59
N GLN A 194 -32.58 17.71 -4.56
CA GLN A 194 -33.35 17.63 -5.81
C GLN A 194 -34.82 17.27 -5.55
N GLU A 195 -35.12 16.36 -4.64
CA GLU A 195 -36.49 16.02 -4.24
C GLU A 195 -37.25 17.24 -3.70
N MET A 196 -36.61 18.00 -2.82
CA MET A 196 -37.18 19.23 -2.28
C MET A 196 -37.39 20.28 -3.39
N ARG A 197 -36.46 20.39 -4.35
CA ARG A 197 -36.59 21.28 -5.51
C ARG A 197 -37.76 20.89 -6.42
N VAL A 198 -37.93 19.60 -6.70
CA VAL A 198 -39.08 19.07 -7.49
C VAL A 198 -40.39 19.37 -6.79
N GLU A 199 -40.47 19.11 -5.49
CA GLU A 199 -41.69 19.34 -4.70
C GLU A 199 -42.05 20.82 -4.67
N ARG A 200 -41.08 21.71 -4.43
CA ARG A 200 -41.28 23.16 -4.48
C ARG A 200 -41.75 23.64 -5.85
N ALA A 201 -41.12 23.15 -6.93
CA ALA A 201 -41.50 23.52 -8.29
C ALA A 201 -42.90 23.01 -8.67
N GLN A 202 -43.29 21.81 -8.22
CA GLN A 202 -44.65 21.31 -8.39
C GLN A 202 -45.69 22.16 -7.67
N LEU A 203 -45.37 22.66 -6.47
CA LEU A 203 -46.27 23.51 -5.70
C LEU A 203 -46.46 24.88 -6.38
N MET A 204 -45.37 25.48 -6.86
CA MET A 204 -45.41 26.71 -7.67
C MET A 204 -46.25 26.52 -8.94
N LEU A 205 -46.12 25.38 -9.63
CA LEU A 205 -46.90 25.11 -10.83
C LEU A 205 -48.39 25.05 -10.51
N LYS A 206 -48.78 24.33 -9.45
CA LYS A 206 -50.18 24.26 -9.00
C LYS A 206 -50.75 25.64 -8.65
N GLU A 207 -49.96 26.49 -8.01
CA GLU A 207 -50.39 27.86 -7.68
C GLU A 207 -50.64 28.68 -8.95
N LYS A 208 -49.73 28.60 -9.94
CA LYS A 208 -49.88 29.27 -11.23
C LYS A 208 -51.07 28.74 -12.03
N ASP A 209 -51.28 27.43 -12.03
CA ASP A 209 -52.42 26.78 -12.68
C ASP A 209 -53.74 27.27 -12.08
N THR A 210 -53.79 27.40 -10.75
CA THR A 210 -54.97 27.90 -10.03
C THR A 210 -55.22 29.37 -10.34
N ALA A 211 -54.16 30.20 -10.36
CA ALA A 211 -54.26 31.61 -10.73
C ALA A 211 -54.75 31.78 -12.18
N LEU A 212 -54.26 30.96 -13.09
CA LEU A 212 -54.71 30.95 -14.49
C LEU A 212 -56.19 30.55 -14.59
N GLN A 213 -56.63 29.52 -13.86
CA GLN A 213 -58.03 29.12 -13.82
C GLN A 213 -58.94 30.23 -13.28
N GLN A 214 -58.52 30.92 -12.21
CA GLN A 214 -59.26 32.06 -11.66
C GLN A 214 -59.34 33.23 -12.65
N ALA A 215 -58.24 33.53 -13.36
CA ALA A 215 -58.23 34.56 -14.40
C ALA A 215 -59.21 34.23 -15.55
N LEU A 216 -59.29 32.95 -15.95
CA LEU A 216 -60.24 32.47 -16.97
C LEU A 216 -61.70 32.57 -16.51
N GLU A 217 -61.98 32.25 -15.25
CA GLU A 217 -63.32 32.37 -14.68
C GLU A 217 -63.78 33.84 -14.58
N ASN A 218 -62.87 34.75 -14.21
CA ASN A 218 -63.11 36.19 -14.20
C ASN A 218 -63.41 36.76 -15.60
N LEU A 219 -62.80 36.18 -16.65
CA LEU A 219 -63.11 36.52 -18.05
C LEU A 219 -64.54 36.11 -18.42
N GLN A 220 -64.98 34.91 -18.03
CA GLN A 220 -66.35 34.46 -18.31
C GLN A 220 -67.42 35.25 -17.57
N THR A 221 -67.11 35.84 -16.41
CA THR A 221 -68.05 36.63 -15.60
C THR A 221 -68.19 38.10 -16.02
N CYS A 222 -67.20 38.69 -16.70
CA CYS A 222 -67.30 40.05 -17.25
C CYS A 222 -68.31 40.18 -18.42
N SER A 223 -68.70 39.05 -19.02
CA SER A 223 -69.68 39.00 -20.12
C SER A 223 -71.12 39.36 -19.70
N SER A 224 -71.42 39.41 -18.38
CA SER A 224 -72.76 39.70 -17.86
C SER A 224 -72.84 41.03 -17.10
N SER A 225 -72.57 42.16 -17.75
CA SER A 225 -73.08 43.45 -17.27
C SER A 225 -74.36 43.83 -18.04
N PRO A 226 -75.47 44.13 -17.34
CA PRO A 226 -76.71 44.52 -18.00
C PRO A 226 -76.55 45.89 -18.68
N PRO A 227 -77.24 46.14 -19.81
CA PRO A 227 -77.18 47.42 -20.49
C PRO A 227 -77.77 48.48 -19.55
N SER A 228 -76.95 49.47 -19.17
CA SER A 228 -77.42 50.64 -18.43
C SER A 228 -78.16 51.54 -19.43
N GLU A 229 -79.49 51.46 -19.42
CA GLU A 229 -80.37 52.32 -20.21
C GLU A 229 -80.25 53.77 -19.72
N SER A 230 -79.54 54.62 -20.47
CA SER A 230 -79.54 56.07 -20.26
C SER A 230 -80.86 56.65 -20.76
N LYS A 231 -81.63 57.23 -19.82
CA LYS A 231 -82.90 57.91 -20.09
C LYS A 231 -82.68 59.11 -21.01
N GLY A 232 -83.42 59.13 -22.11
CA GLY A 232 -83.47 60.24 -23.06
C GLY A 232 -83.97 61.53 -22.44
N SER A 233 -83.24 62.61 -22.70
CA SER A 233 -83.70 63.99 -22.54
C SER A 233 -84.07 64.53 -23.91
N SER A 234 -85.33 64.94 -24.05
CA SER A 234 -85.93 65.46 -25.28
C SER A 234 -85.44 66.88 -25.55
N SER A 235 -84.78 67.11 -26.69
CA SER A 235 -84.66 68.45 -27.27
C SER A 235 -84.55 68.43 -28.80
N LYS A 236 -85.66 68.85 -29.46
CA LYS A 236 -85.82 69.37 -30.84
C LYS A 236 -85.40 68.44 -32.01
N PRO A 237 -86.02 68.58 -33.21
CA PRO A 237 -85.63 67.80 -34.38
C PRO A 237 -84.28 68.30 -34.88
N VAL A 238 -83.22 67.60 -34.49
CA VAL A 238 -81.87 67.78 -35.05
C VAL A 238 -81.77 66.92 -36.31
N THR A 239 -81.29 67.53 -37.39
CA THR A 239 -80.91 66.85 -38.61
C THR A 239 -79.66 66.05 -38.33
N LYS A 240 -79.76 64.72 -38.38
CA LYS A 240 -78.64 63.83 -38.15
C LYS A 240 -77.92 63.53 -39.45
N VAL A 241 -76.60 63.52 -39.41
CA VAL A 241 -75.72 63.19 -40.53
C VAL A 241 -74.86 61.98 -40.17
N THR A 242 -74.48 61.19 -41.17
CA THR A 242 -73.64 60.01 -41.00
C THR A 242 -72.32 60.21 -41.73
N THR A 243 -71.22 60.17 -41.00
CA THR A 243 -69.85 60.33 -41.52
C THR A 243 -69.06 59.03 -41.36
N HIS A 244 -67.97 58.87 -42.11
CA HIS A 244 -67.17 57.64 -42.13
C HIS A 244 -65.81 57.91 -41.51
N HIS A 245 -65.40 57.03 -40.60
CA HIS A 245 -64.22 57.22 -39.76
C HIS A 245 -63.34 55.98 -39.74
N THR A 246 -62.07 56.20 -39.41
CA THR A 246 -61.08 55.15 -39.24
C THR A 246 -60.33 55.34 -37.94
N ALA A 247 -60.03 54.25 -37.25
CA ALA A 247 -59.13 54.25 -36.10
C ALA A 247 -58.10 53.14 -36.27
N GLN A 248 -56.86 53.43 -35.87
CA GLN A 248 -55.76 52.47 -35.88
C GLN A 248 -55.18 52.35 -34.46
N LEU A 249 -55.18 51.13 -33.93
CA LEU A 249 -54.58 50.81 -32.64
C LEU A 249 -53.38 49.91 -32.87
N GLU A 250 -52.20 50.36 -32.43
CA GLU A 250 -50.95 49.60 -32.56
C GLU A 250 -50.91 48.42 -31.59
N GLY A 251 -50.38 47.29 -32.04
CA GLY A 251 -50.24 46.07 -31.24
C GLY A 251 -50.05 44.82 -32.09
N GLU A 252 -49.22 43.90 -31.62
CA GLU A 252 -48.83 42.72 -32.40
C GLU A 252 -49.87 41.59 -32.34
N GLU A 253 -50.70 41.55 -31.28
CA GLU A 253 -51.56 40.39 -30.97
C GLU A 253 -53.05 40.59 -31.30
N TRP A 254 -53.41 41.65 -32.02
CA TRP A 254 -54.80 41.94 -32.38
C TRP A 254 -55.49 40.82 -33.16
N ALA A 255 -54.73 40.06 -33.95
CA ALA A 255 -55.26 38.90 -34.67
C ALA A 255 -55.81 37.81 -33.73
N MET A 256 -55.13 37.56 -32.62
CA MET A 256 -55.56 36.57 -31.63
C MET A 256 -56.73 37.08 -30.79
N VAL A 257 -56.76 38.37 -30.45
CA VAL A 257 -57.90 38.99 -29.74
C VAL A 257 -59.16 38.97 -30.61
N LEU A 258 -59.03 39.20 -31.92
CA LEU A 258 -60.12 39.09 -32.90
C LEU A 258 -60.62 37.66 -33.06
N GLU A 259 -59.75 36.66 -32.99
CA GLU A 259 -60.12 35.24 -33.10
C GLU A 259 -60.82 34.73 -31.83
N ASP A 260 -60.30 35.08 -30.65
CA ASP A 260 -60.81 34.60 -29.36
C ASP A 260 -62.07 35.36 -28.88
N SER A 261 -62.13 36.67 -29.13
CA SER A 261 -63.07 37.60 -28.48
C SER A 261 -63.67 38.60 -29.48
N SER A 262 -63.97 38.17 -30.70
CA SER A 262 -64.52 39.04 -31.77
C SER A 262 -65.72 39.88 -31.32
N GLU A 263 -66.76 39.23 -30.74
CA GLU A 263 -67.98 39.92 -30.32
C GLU A 263 -67.74 40.92 -29.18
N GLU A 264 -66.83 40.59 -28.26
CA GLU A 264 -66.51 41.43 -27.11
C GLU A 264 -65.67 42.63 -27.53
N LEU A 265 -64.71 42.43 -28.44
CA LEU A 265 -63.95 43.50 -29.08
C LEU A 265 -64.85 44.44 -29.87
N HIS A 266 -65.81 43.92 -30.64
CA HIS A 266 -66.81 44.73 -31.34
C HIS A 266 -67.63 45.58 -30.37
N ARG A 267 -68.06 45.02 -29.23
CA ARG A 267 -68.86 45.75 -28.22
C ARG A 267 -68.03 46.81 -27.50
N CYS A 268 -66.81 46.51 -27.06
CA CYS A 268 -65.92 47.47 -26.41
C CYS A 268 -65.56 48.60 -27.36
N PHE A 269 -65.20 48.28 -28.60
CA PHE A 269 -64.86 49.30 -29.61
C PHE A 269 -66.04 50.23 -29.89
N THR A 270 -67.24 49.67 -30.10
CA THR A 270 -68.46 50.47 -30.33
C THR A 270 -68.78 51.36 -29.12
N SER A 271 -68.58 50.85 -27.90
CA SER A 271 -68.83 51.61 -26.68
C SER A 271 -67.82 52.73 -26.47
N ASP A 272 -66.54 52.48 -26.74
CA ASP A 272 -65.47 53.47 -26.56
C ASP A 272 -65.64 54.62 -27.56
N VAL A 273 -65.93 54.32 -28.83
CA VAL A 273 -66.25 55.34 -29.86
C VAL A 273 -67.52 56.11 -29.52
N ALA A 274 -68.58 55.42 -29.07
CA ALA A 274 -69.84 56.09 -28.70
C ALA A 274 -69.63 57.05 -27.51
N ASN A 275 -68.83 56.65 -26.52
CA ASN A 275 -68.47 57.49 -25.38
C ASN A 275 -67.61 58.69 -25.81
N ALA A 276 -66.63 58.49 -26.68
CA ALA A 276 -65.75 59.55 -27.18
C ALA A 276 -66.52 60.63 -27.97
N CYS A 277 -67.47 60.22 -28.79
CA CYS A 277 -68.30 61.13 -29.59
C CYS A 277 -69.55 61.64 -28.85
N GLY A 278 -69.84 61.14 -27.64
CA GLY A 278 -71.05 61.48 -26.88
C GLY A 278 -72.37 61.03 -27.53
N VAL A 279 -72.34 59.99 -28.36
CA VAL A 279 -73.48 59.45 -29.11
C VAL A 279 -73.96 58.12 -28.50
N PRO A 280 -75.22 57.69 -28.73
CA PRO A 280 -75.65 56.36 -28.28
C PRO A 280 -74.96 55.26 -29.10
N ASN A 281 -74.66 54.10 -28.50
CA ASN A 281 -73.99 52.96 -29.18
C ASN A 281 -74.63 52.52 -30.51
N LYS A 282 -75.95 52.74 -30.67
CA LYS A 282 -76.67 52.45 -31.92
C LYS A 282 -76.32 53.38 -33.09
N ALA A 283 -75.73 54.54 -32.80
CA ALA A 283 -75.29 55.52 -33.78
C ALA A 283 -73.96 55.13 -34.45
N VAL A 284 -73.20 54.21 -33.85
CA VAL A 284 -71.99 53.64 -34.44
C VAL A 284 -72.39 52.40 -35.23
N THR A 285 -72.17 52.41 -36.54
CA THR A 285 -72.62 51.37 -37.48
C THR A 285 -71.52 50.98 -38.47
N ALA A 286 -71.74 49.90 -39.22
CA ALA A 286 -70.82 49.41 -40.26
C ALA A 286 -69.37 49.14 -39.78
N LEU A 287 -69.18 48.76 -38.51
CA LEU A 287 -67.86 48.46 -37.96
C LEU A 287 -67.23 47.24 -38.64
N GLN A 288 -66.08 47.46 -39.29
CA GLN A 288 -65.22 46.43 -39.86
C GLN A 288 -63.84 46.50 -39.20
N LEU A 289 -63.37 45.35 -38.72
CA LEU A 289 -62.08 45.22 -38.05
C LEU A 289 -61.11 44.40 -38.94
N SER A 290 -59.86 44.85 -39.03
CA SER A 290 -58.79 44.19 -39.79
C SER A 290 -57.46 44.17 -39.01
N VAL A 291 -56.58 43.23 -39.38
CA VAL A 291 -55.39 42.82 -38.59
C VAL A 291 -54.06 43.16 -39.27
N GLY A 292 -53.03 43.38 -38.45
CA GLY A 292 -51.69 43.89 -38.79
C GLY A 292 -51.27 44.88 -37.69
N SER A 293 -51.99 46.01 -37.66
CA SER A 293 -52.38 46.78 -36.47
C SER A 293 -53.92 46.76 -36.45
N LEU A 294 -54.61 46.92 -35.32
CA LEU A 294 -56.09 46.88 -35.32
C LEU A 294 -56.62 48.11 -36.07
N HIS A 295 -57.08 47.88 -37.30
CA HIS A 295 -57.68 48.91 -38.14
C HIS A 295 -59.19 48.74 -38.12
N ALA A 296 -59.88 49.75 -37.63
CA ALA A 296 -61.33 49.81 -37.57
C ALA A 296 -61.85 50.83 -38.59
N GLN A 297 -62.81 50.41 -39.41
CA GLN A 297 -63.58 51.30 -40.29
C GLN A 297 -65.04 51.27 -39.83
N PHE A 298 -65.65 52.43 -39.61
CA PHE A 298 -67.02 52.53 -39.09
C PHE A 298 -67.68 53.85 -39.47
N SER A 299 -68.98 53.93 -39.25
CA SER A 299 -69.77 55.15 -39.48
C SER A 299 -70.40 55.62 -38.19
N VAL A 300 -70.42 56.93 -37.97
CA VAL A 300 -71.01 57.57 -36.78
C VAL A 300 -72.15 58.48 -37.21
N GLU A 301 -73.34 58.27 -36.62
CA GLU A 301 -74.48 59.18 -36.76
C GLU A 301 -74.41 60.26 -35.67
N HIS A 302 -74.20 61.51 -36.06
CA HIS A 302 -74.07 62.65 -35.15
C HIS A 302 -74.90 63.85 -35.63
N ASP A 303 -75.01 64.85 -34.76
CA ASP A 303 -75.73 66.09 -35.06
C ASP A 303 -74.98 66.88 -36.14
N ASP A 304 -75.71 67.50 -37.08
CA ASP A 304 -75.16 68.29 -38.18
C ASP A 304 -74.37 69.53 -37.75
N THR A 305 -74.48 69.92 -36.47
CA THR A 305 -73.70 71.00 -35.87
C THR A 305 -72.24 70.62 -35.62
N VAL A 306 -71.92 69.33 -35.59
CA VAL A 306 -70.54 68.82 -35.41
C VAL A 306 -69.98 68.47 -36.78
N SER A 307 -68.78 68.95 -37.11
CA SER A 307 -68.13 68.62 -38.37
C SER A 307 -67.50 67.22 -38.33
N GLU A 308 -67.39 66.58 -39.49
CA GLU A 308 -66.69 65.29 -39.64
C GLU A 308 -65.27 65.33 -39.05
N ALA A 309 -64.54 66.43 -39.25
CA ALA A 309 -63.19 66.60 -38.70
C ALA A 309 -63.17 66.66 -37.17
N ALA A 310 -64.18 67.27 -36.53
CA ALA A 310 -64.27 67.31 -35.08
C ALA A 310 -64.61 65.93 -34.49
N VAL A 311 -65.46 65.15 -35.18
CA VAL A 311 -65.74 63.76 -34.79
C VAL A 311 -64.51 62.88 -34.95
N GLN A 312 -63.76 63.01 -36.05
CA GLN A 312 -62.50 62.28 -36.24
C GLN A 312 -61.47 62.66 -35.16
N GLN A 313 -61.35 63.94 -34.80
CA GLN A 313 -60.46 64.37 -33.71
C GLN A 313 -60.83 63.72 -32.37
N GLN A 314 -62.13 63.64 -32.03
CA GLN A 314 -62.59 62.96 -30.81
C GLN A 314 -62.29 61.45 -30.83
N ILE A 315 -62.33 60.83 -32.01
CA ILE A 315 -62.00 59.41 -32.21
C ILE A 315 -60.49 59.18 -32.07
N ASP A 316 -59.67 60.11 -32.55
CA ASP A 316 -58.20 60.03 -32.46
C ASP A 316 -57.70 60.31 -31.03
N GLU A 317 -58.40 61.18 -30.27
CA GLU A 317 -58.12 61.50 -28.87
C GLU A 317 -58.74 60.51 -27.88
N ALA A 318 -59.48 59.51 -28.35
CA ALA A 318 -60.12 58.52 -27.47
C ALA A 318 -59.10 57.56 -26.84
N ASP A 319 -59.27 57.26 -25.55
CA ASP A 319 -58.36 56.38 -24.80
C ASP A 319 -58.56 54.88 -25.11
N TYR A 320 -59.67 54.50 -25.76
CA TYR A 320 -60.03 53.11 -26.07
C TYR A 320 -59.88 52.13 -24.88
N SER A 321 -60.22 52.59 -23.67
CA SER A 321 -59.97 51.86 -22.42
C SER A 321 -60.52 50.43 -22.42
N GLY A 322 -61.71 50.19 -22.97
CA GLY A 322 -62.31 48.86 -23.03
C GLY A 322 -61.60 47.92 -24.00
N VAL A 323 -61.10 48.47 -25.11
CA VAL A 323 -60.35 47.72 -26.13
C VAL A 323 -58.92 47.42 -25.66
N LEU A 324 -58.24 48.38 -25.05
CA LEU A 324 -56.90 48.20 -24.48
C LEU A 324 -56.90 47.23 -23.29
N ASP A 325 -57.97 47.23 -22.47
CA ASP A 325 -58.16 46.25 -21.40
C ASP A 325 -58.19 44.81 -21.94
N LEU A 326 -58.92 44.57 -23.04
CA LEU A 326 -58.98 43.24 -23.67
C LEU A 326 -57.61 42.82 -24.20
N TYR A 327 -56.86 43.75 -24.81
CA TYR A 327 -55.51 43.52 -25.29
C TYR A 327 -54.55 43.17 -24.14
N GLN A 328 -54.55 43.96 -23.07
CA GLN A 328 -53.69 43.75 -21.91
C GLN A 328 -53.97 42.40 -21.23
N ARG A 329 -55.24 42.04 -21.05
CA ARG A 329 -55.62 40.75 -20.44
C ARG A 329 -55.13 39.55 -21.25
N ARG A 330 -55.20 39.63 -22.59
CA ARG A 330 -54.67 38.58 -23.47
C ARG A 330 -53.16 38.46 -23.34
N HIS A 331 -52.48 39.60 -23.35
CA HIS A 331 -51.03 39.67 -23.20
C HIS A 331 -50.57 39.09 -21.86
N ASP A 332 -51.22 39.47 -20.75
CA ASP A 332 -50.95 38.93 -19.41
C ASP A 332 -51.17 37.41 -19.36
N ARG A 333 -52.24 36.91 -19.99
CA ARG A 333 -52.51 35.47 -20.09
C ARG A 333 -51.41 34.73 -20.85
N ARG A 334 -50.91 35.28 -21.96
CA ARG A 334 -49.79 34.67 -22.71
C ARG A 334 -48.52 34.64 -21.86
N GLN A 335 -48.19 35.73 -21.18
CA GLN A 335 -47.04 35.78 -20.29
C GLN A 335 -47.14 34.73 -19.18
N GLN A 336 -48.32 34.58 -18.56
CA GLN A 336 -48.55 33.54 -17.54
C GLN A 336 -48.36 32.12 -18.09
N LEU A 337 -48.89 31.82 -19.28
CA LEU A 337 -48.71 30.52 -19.94
C LEU A 337 -47.24 30.25 -20.29
N GLN A 338 -46.51 31.27 -20.72
CA GLN A 338 -45.08 31.16 -21.01
C GLN A 338 -44.29 30.83 -19.72
N VAL A 339 -44.54 31.56 -18.63
CA VAL A 339 -43.91 31.29 -17.33
C VAL A 339 -44.29 29.89 -16.81
N GLN A 340 -45.53 29.45 -17.00
CA GLN A 340 -45.98 28.10 -16.65
C GLN A 340 -45.24 27.03 -17.46
N ALA A 341 -45.10 27.21 -18.77
CA ALA A 341 -44.37 26.30 -19.66
C ALA A 341 -42.87 26.24 -19.31
N GLU A 342 -42.26 27.39 -19.02
CA GLU A 342 -40.87 27.46 -18.55
C GLU A 342 -40.67 26.73 -17.22
N LEU A 343 -41.61 26.88 -16.28
CA LEU A 343 -41.59 26.18 -14.99
C LEU A 343 -41.80 24.67 -15.17
N GLN A 344 -42.67 24.22 -16.07
CA GLN A 344 -42.84 22.81 -16.42
C GLN A 344 -41.57 22.22 -17.02
N SER A 345 -40.93 22.94 -17.96
CA SER A 345 -39.65 22.54 -18.54
C SER A 345 -38.55 22.47 -17.47
N ALA A 346 -38.48 23.45 -16.56
CA ALA A 346 -37.54 23.43 -15.45
C ALA A 346 -37.77 22.24 -14.51
N LEU A 347 -39.03 21.92 -14.20
CA LEU A 347 -39.40 20.76 -13.39
C LEU A 347 -38.98 19.45 -14.05
N GLU A 348 -39.15 19.31 -15.36
CA GLU A 348 -38.70 18.15 -16.13
C GLU A 348 -37.18 18.01 -16.11
N ARG A 349 -36.44 19.11 -16.27
CA ARG A 349 -34.97 19.12 -16.11
C ARG A 349 -34.55 18.62 -14.73
N VAL A 350 -35.16 19.12 -13.65
CA VAL A 350 -34.83 18.66 -12.29
C VAL A 350 -35.18 17.18 -12.10
N ARG A 351 -36.26 16.67 -12.70
CA ARG A 351 -36.58 15.23 -12.66
C ARG A 351 -35.56 14.39 -13.41
N GLN A 352 -35.10 14.84 -14.57
CA GLN A 352 -34.05 14.15 -15.32
C GLN A 352 -32.73 14.15 -14.56
N GLU A 353 -32.33 15.29 -13.99
CA GLU A 353 -31.16 15.36 -13.11
C GLU A 353 -31.31 14.43 -11.90
N LYS A 354 -32.51 14.34 -11.29
CA LYS A 354 -32.79 13.38 -10.20
C LYS A 354 -32.56 11.94 -10.65
N GLN A 355 -33.09 11.55 -11.81
CA GLN A 355 -32.90 10.19 -12.34
C GLN A 355 -31.42 9.89 -12.59
N GLN A 356 -30.66 10.85 -13.13
CA GLN A 356 -29.22 10.69 -13.34
C GLN A 356 -28.47 10.48 -12.02
N VAL A 357 -28.79 11.27 -10.98
CA VAL A 357 -28.16 11.11 -9.66
C VAL A 357 -28.57 9.79 -9.00
N GLU A 358 -29.82 9.33 -9.18
CA GLU A 358 -30.27 8.02 -8.70
C GLU A 358 -29.50 6.87 -9.38
N GLU A 359 -29.28 6.96 -10.69
CA GLU A 359 -28.50 5.97 -11.45
C GLU A 359 -27.02 5.98 -11.02
N GLU A 360 -26.41 7.16 -10.91
CA GLU A 360 -25.05 7.33 -10.41
C GLU A 360 -24.88 6.75 -8.99
N LYS A 361 -25.88 6.97 -8.12
CA LYS A 361 -25.93 6.38 -6.78
C LYS A 361 -25.97 4.85 -6.85
N ARG A 362 -26.83 4.26 -7.69
CA ARG A 362 -26.91 2.79 -7.84
C ARG A 362 -25.60 2.19 -8.34
N LEU A 363 -24.95 2.86 -9.29
CA LEU A 363 -23.64 2.44 -9.78
C LEU A 363 -22.59 2.48 -8.66
N ARG A 364 -22.52 3.58 -7.90
CA ARG A 364 -21.60 3.69 -6.75
C ARG A 364 -21.88 2.66 -5.65
N GLU A 365 -23.14 2.38 -5.34
CA GLU A 365 -23.51 1.35 -4.37
C GLU A 365 -23.05 -0.05 -4.83
N ALA A 366 -23.18 -0.35 -6.12
CA ALA A 366 -22.70 -1.61 -6.70
C ALA A 366 -21.16 -1.72 -6.68
N GLU A 367 -20.45 -0.65 -7.05
CA GLU A 367 -19.00 -0.58 -6.97
C GLU A 367 -18.49 -0.75 -5.54
N MET A 368 -19.14 -0.07 -4.58
CA MET A 368 -18.84 -0.21 -3.15
C MET A 368 -19.08 -1.64 -2.66
N GLN A 369 -20.18 -2.29 -3.05
CA GLN A 369 -20.43 -3.68 -2.68
C GLN A 369 -19.37 -4.63 -3.23
N LYS A 370 -18.96 -4.43 -4.49
CA LYS A 370 -17.87 -5.20 -5.09
C LYS A 370 -16.55 -5.00 -4.34
N ALA A 371 -16.20 -3.75 -4.02
CA ALA A 371 -15.00 -3.44 -3.25
C ALA A 371 -15.03 -4.07 -1.84
N ARG A 372 -16.20 -4.13 -1.20
CA ARG A 372 -16.37 -4.81 0.10
C ARG A 372 -16.12 -6.31 0.00
N GLN A 373 -16.65 -6.95 -1.04
CA GLN A 373 -16.42 -8.38 -1.28
C GLN A 373 -14.94 -8.67 -1.53
N GLU A 374 -14.27 -7.89 -2.38
CA GLU A 374 -12.83 -8.03 -2.62
C GLU A 374 -12.00 -7.84 -1.33
N ALA A 375 -12.36 -6.87 -0.48
CA ALA A 375 -11.68 -6.65 0.80
C ALA A 375 -11.92 -7.81 1.78
N GLU A 376 -13.13 -8.38 1.82
CA GLU A 376 -13.44 -9.54 2.65
C GLU A 376 -12.67 -10.79 2.21
N GLU A 377 -12.58 -11.05 0.91
CA GLU A 377 -11.78 -12.14 0.36
C GLU A 377 -10.29 -12.00 0.72
N LEU A 378 -9.72 -10.80 0.59
CA LEU A 378 -8.35 -10.52 0.97
C LEU A 378 -8.12 -10.68 2.49
N ARG A 379 -9.11 -10.32 3.32
CA ARG A 379 -9.04 -10.51 4.78
C ARG A 379 -9.01 -11.99 5.14
N GLU A 380 -9.87 -12.80 4.54
CA GLU A 380 -9.87 -14.24 4.76
C GLU A 380 -8.58 -14.90 4.24
N GLN A 381 -8.04 -14.47 3.09
CA GLN A 381 -6.72 -14.93 2.62
C GLN A 381 -5.60 -14.57 3.61
N THR A 382 -5.58 -13.35 4.13
CA THR A 382 -4.58 -12.90 5.11
C THR A 382 -4.67 -13.70 6.40
N LYS A 383 -5.89 -13.95 6.88
CA LYS A 383 -6.16 -14.76 8.06
C LYS A 383 -5.73 -16.21 7.88
N ALA A 384 -6.02 -16.82 6.72
CA ALA A 384 -5.60 -18.17 6.39
C ALA A 384 -4.07 -18.29 6.34
N MET A 385 -3.38 -17.32 5.72
CA MET A 385 -1.92 -17.25 5.70
C MET A 385 -1.34 -17.14 7.11
N GLN A 386 -1.92 -16.29 7.96
CA GLN A 386 -1.49 -16.12 9.34
C GLN A 386 -1.71 -17.39 10.18
N GLN A 387 -2.83 -18.09 9.98
CA GLN A 387 -3.10 -19.38 10.63
C GLN A 387 -2.13 -20.47 10.18
N SER A 388 -1.81 -20.56 8.88
CA SER A 388 -0.80 -21.48 8.37
C SER A 388 0.55 -21.25 9.03
N LYS A 389 1.00 -19.98 9.08
CA LYS A 389 2.27 -19.61 9.73
C LYS A 389 2.29 -19.96 11.22
N GLN A 390 1.18 -19.76 11.93
CA GLN A 390 1.06 -20.16 13.33
C GLN A 390 1.10 -21.68 13.51
N ALA A 391 0.49 -22.44 12.60
CA ALA A 391 0.53 -23.90 12.62
C ALA A 391 1.96 -24.43 12.36
N ASP A 392 2.67 -23.86 11.39
CA ASP A 392 4.06 -24.21 11.08
C ASP A 392 4.98 -23.94 12.29
N GLN A 393 4.86 -22.76 12.91
CA GLN A 393 5.59 -22.41 14.13
C GLN A 393 5.26 -23.34 15.30
N ALA A 394 4.00 -23.74 15.45
CA ALA A 394 3.59 -24.67 16.50
C ALA A 394 4.19 -26.08 16.30
N ALA A 395 4.22 -26.56 15.05
CA ALA A 395 4.82 -27.84 14.70
C ALA A 395 6.34 -27.84 14.95
N GLU A 396 7.03 -26.75 14.63
CA GLU A 396 8.46 -26.58 14.90
C GLU A 396 8.76 -26.58 16.41
N LEU A 397 7.97 -25.85 17.20
CA LEU A 397 8.07 -25.87 18.67
C LEU A 397 7.82 -27.26 19.25
N GLU A 398 6.90 -28.03 18.68
CA GLU A 398 6.65 -29.41 19.10
C GLU A 398 7.85 -30.31 18.80
N LYS A 399 8.45 -30.20 17.60
CA LYS A 399 9.67 -30.93 17.23
C LYS A 399 10.83 -30.62 18.17
N LEU A 400 11.06 -29.34 18.49
CA LEU A 400 12.09 -28.93 19.46
C LEU A 400 11.84 -29.48 20.86
N ARG A 401 10.57 -29.51 21.31
CA ARG A 401 10.21 -30.13 22.60
C ARG A 401 10.52 -31.62 22.63
N GLN A 402 10.22 -32.35 21.55
CA GLN A 402 10.52 -33.78 21.45
C GLN A 402 12.03 -34.02 21.48
N GLN A 403 12.83 -33.25 20.74
CA GLN A 403 14.29 -33.33 20.78
C GLN A 403 14.85 -33.04 22.16
N LEU A 404 14.30 -32.04 22.86
CA LEU A 404 14.73 -31.69 24.21
C LEU A 404 14.41 -32.82 25.20
N GLN A 405 13.23 -33.44 25.09
CA GLN A 405 12.88 -34.63 25.87
C GLN A 405 13.82 -35.81 25.58
N GLU A 406 14.13 -36.08 24.31
CA GLU A 406 15.06 -37.15 23.94
C GLU A 406 16.46 -36.89 24.53
N LYS A 407 16.95 -35.64 24.47
CA LYS A 407 18.22 -35.25 25.08
C LYS A 407 18.21 -35.32 26.60
N GLU A 408 17.08 -35.02 27.24
CA GLU A 408 16.92 -35.21 28.68
C GLU A 408 16.98 -36.70 29.06
N GLU A 409 16.34 -37.59 28.29
CA GLU A 409 16.40 -39.03 28.52
C GLU A 409 17.80 -39.61 28.23
N GLU A 410 18.47 -39.17 27.15
CA GLU A 410 19.88 -39.52 26.89
C GLU A 410 20.78 -39.10 28.06
N LYS A 411 20.59 -37.88 28.59
CA LYS A 411 21.34 -37.38 29.74
C LYS A 411 21.07 -38.21 30.99
N LYS A 412 19.81 -38.58 31.26
CA LYS A 412 19.46 -39.47 32.38
C LYS A 412 20.12 -40.84 32.24
N ALA A 413 20.09 -41.44 31.04
CA ALA A 413 20.73 -42.71 30.76
C ALA A 413 22.25 -42.65 30.95
N LEU A 414 22.89 -41.56 30.51
CA LEU A 414 24.33 -41.35 30.71
C LEU A 414 24.68 -41.20 32.19
N LEU A 415 23.89 -40.45 32.97
CA LEU A 415 24.08 -40.31 34.41
C LEU A 415 23.92 -41.67 35.13
N GLU A 416 22.94 -42.46 34.72
CA GLU A 416 22.74 -43.81 35.26
C GLU A 416 23.92 -44.74 34.92
N GLN A 417 24.43 -44.68 33.69
CA GLN A 417 25.62 -45.41 33.28
C GLN A 417 26.86 -44.98 34.07
N GLN A 418 27.05 -43.67 34.30
CA GLN A 418 28.14 -43.17 35.13
C GLN A 418 28.03 -43.69 36.58
N ARG A 419 26.82 -43.72 37.15
CA ARG A 419 26.59 -44.28 38.49
C ARG A 419 27.00 -45.76 38.56
N GLN A 420 26.57 -46.57 37.59
CA GLN A 420 26.95 -47.98 37.51
C GLN A 420 28.45 -48.18 37.33
N ASN A 421 29.12 -47.31 36.56
CA ASN A 421 30.58 -47.38 36.39
C ASN A 421 31.31 -47.05 37.69
N VAL A 422 30.83 -46.08 38.47
CA VAL A 422 31.37 -45.77 39.80
C VAL A 422 31.18 -46.94 40.75
N GLU A 423 30.00 -47.56 40.78
CA GLU A 423 29.72 -48.76 41.58
C GLU A 423 30.66 -49.92 41.21
N LYS A 424 30.87 -50.18 39.90
CA LYS A 424 31.83 -51.20 39.44
C LYS A 424 33.27 -50.87 39.82
N MET A 425 33.67 -49.61 39.73
CA MET A 425 35.01 -49.16 40.12
C MET A 425 35.23 -49.38 41.61
N GLN A 426 34.24 -49.08 42.45
CA GLN A 426 34.27 -49.34 43.89
C GLN A 426 34.38 -50.84 44.18
N ALA A 427 33.59 -51.69 43.52
CA ALA A 427 33.68 -53.15 43.69
C ALA A 427 35.07 -53.70 43.28
N LEU A 428 35.65 -53.20 42.19
CA LEU A 428 37.00 -53.58 41.78
C LEU A 428 38.07 -53.07 42.76
N GLN A 429 37.88 -51.89 43.35
CA GLN A 429 38.77 -51.40 44.41
C GLN A 429 38.71 -52.30 45.65
N GLU A 430 37.52 -52.71 46.07
CA GLU A 430 37.34 -53.67 47.17
C GLU A 430 38.01 -55.03 46.86
N GLU A 431 37.87 -55.53 45.63
CA GLU A 431 38.50 -56.79 45.20
C GLU A 431 40.04 -56.67 45.16
N VAL A 432 40.57 -55.53 44.70
CA VAL A 432 42.02 -55.26 44.72
C VAL A 432 42.52 -55.18 46.15
N GLU A 433 41.83 -54.48 47.04
CA GLU A 433 42.18 -54.42 48.47
C GLU A 433 42.17 -55.81 49.12
N GLU A 434 41.19 -56.66 48.79
CA GLU A 434 41.11 -58.03 49.29
C GLU A 434 42.28 -58.87 48.76
N LYS A 435 42.59 -58.77 47.47
CA LYS A 435 43.73 -59.45 46.85
C LYS A 435 45.06 -58.97 47.42
N GLU A 436 45.23 -57.68 47.70
CA GLU A 436 46.42 -57.13 48.35
C GLU A 436 46.56 -57.64 49.78
N LYS A 437 45.47 -57.69 50.56
CA LYS A 437 45.46 -58.29 51.90
C LYS A 437 45.84 -59.78 51.84
N ALA A 438 45.27 -60.53 50.89
CA ALA A 438 45.59 -61.94 50.69
C ALA A 438 47.07 -62.15 50.30
N LEU A 439 47.58 -61.33 49.36
CA LEU A 439 48.97 -61.35 48.91
C LEU A 439 49.94 -61.02 50.05
N SER A 440 49.65 -60.00 50.87
CA SER A 440 50.41 -59.64 52.07
C SER A 440 50.45 -60.79 53.08
N SER A 441 49.32 -61.48 53.29
CA SER A 441 49.27 -62.67 54.17
C SER A 441 50.08 -63.84 53.62
N ALA A 442 50.06 -64.06 52.30
CA ALA A 442 50.80 -65.13 51.63
C ALA A 442 52.31 -64.84 51.64
N HIS A 443 52.70 -63.59 51.40
CA HIS A 443 54.10 -63.16 51.47
C HIS A 443 54.67 -63.38 52.88
N SER A 444 53.89 -63.03 53.92
CA SER A 444 54.28 -63.27 55.31
C SER A 444 54.46 -64.77 55.63
N LYS A 445 53.59 -65.65 55.10
CA LYS A 445 53.72 -67.12 55.25
C LYS A 445 54.95 -67.68 54.52
N SER A 446 55.26 -67.15 53.33
CA SER A 446 56.43 -67.56 52.54
C SER A 446 57.75 -67.22 53.25
N VAL A 447 57.87 -66.01 53.80
CA VAL A 447 59.07 -65.58 54.54
C VAL A 447 59.33 -66.47 55.75
N VAL A 448 58.27 -66.91 56.45
CA VAL A 448 58.39 -67.84 57.58
C VAL A 448 58.84 -69.23 57.14
N ALA A 449 58.34 -69.74 56.00
CA ALA A 449 58.75 -71.04 55.47
C ALA A 449 60.21 -71.04 54.99
N GLU A 450 60.64 -69.98 54.33
CA GLU A 450 62.01 -69.85 53.82
C GLU A 450 63.04 -69.76 54.96
N ALA A 451 62.71 -69.03 56.04
CA ALA A 451 63.49 -68.98 57.26
C ALA A 451 63.63 -70.36 57.95
N ALA A 452 62.58 -71.19 57.93
CA ALA A 452 62.63 -72.54 58.49
C ALA A 452 63.57 -73.46 57.70
N THR A 453 63.53 -73.41 56.36
CA THR A 453 64.42 -74.23 55.51
C THR A 453 65.90 -73.85 55.61
N SER A 454 66.19 -72.56 55.77
CA SER A 454 67.56 -72.06 55.96
C SER A 454 68.20 -72.62 57.24
N ASN A 455 67.42 -72.72 58.32
CA ASN A 455 67.88 -73.21 59.62
C ASN A 455 68.20 -74.72 59.61
N GLU A 456 67.47 -75.50 58.81
CA GLU A 456 67.70 -76.94 58.64
C GLU A 456 68.99 -77.22 57.85
N VAL A 457 69.28 -76.43 56.81
CA VAL A 457 70.51 -76.55 55.99
C VAL A 457 71.76 -76.24 56.83
N GLU A 458 71.69 -75.26 57.72
CA GLU A 458 72.82 -74.91 58.60
C GLU A 458 73.18 -76.04 59.58
N LYS A 459 72.18 -76.75 60.12
CA LYS A 459 72.39 -77.95 60.96
C LYS A 459 73.10 -79.06 60.20
N VAL A 460 72.69 -79.34 58.96
CA VAL A 460 73.28 -80.39 58.13
C VAL A 460 74.75 -80.07 57.82
N TRP A 461 75.06 -78.82 57.48
CA TRP A 461 76.43 -78.38 57.19
C TRP A 461 77.36 -78.52 58.40
N LYS A 462 76.92 -78.11 59.60
CA LYS A 462 77.71 -78.25 60.84
C LYS A 462 78.06 -79.71 61.16
N THR A 463 77.12 -80.61 60.91
CA THR A 463 77.30 -82.05 61.18
C THR A 463 78.30 -82.68 60.21
N ALA A 464 78.21 -82.34 58.91
CA ALA A 464 79.13 -82.83 57.89
C ALA A 464 80.57 -82.35 58.12
N ASN A 465 80.76 -81.11 58.57
CA ASN A 465 82.09 -80.54 58.78
C ASN A 465 82.85 -81.22 59.94
N LYS A 466 82.14 -81.55 61.02
CA LYS A 466 82.69 -82.31 62.17
C LYS A 466 83.16 -83.71 61.77
N GLN A 467 82.47 -84.35 60.83
CA GLN A 467 82.84 -85.67 60.34
C GLN A 467 84.13 -85.65 59.49
N LEU A 468 84.31 -84.59 58.69
CA LEU A 468 85.52 -84.38 57.90
C LEU A 468 86.76 -84.12 58.77
N GLU A 469 86.62 -83.41 59.89
CA GLU A 469 87.72 -83.21 60.85
C GLU A 469 88.17 -84.53 61.50
N GLY A 470 87.21 -85.36 61.93
CA GLY A 470 87.54 -86.69 62.48
C GLY A 470 88.29 -87.59 61.51
N GLN A 471 87.96 -87.55 60.22
CA GLN A 471 88.69 -88.29 59.18
C GLN A 471 90.12 -87.78 58.97
N ARG A 472 90.34 -86.46 59.05
CA ARG A 472 91.68 -85.87 58.94
C ARG A 472 92.59 -86.25 60.11
N GLU A 473 92.06 -86.28 61.32
CA GLU A 473 92.81 -86.70 62.51
C GLU A 473 93.22 -88.17 62.46
N ALA A 474 92.30 -89.05 62.02
CA ALA A 474 92.59 -90.47 61.82
C ALA A 474 93.73 -90.69 60.80
N HIS A 475 93.67 -89.99 59.65
CA HIS A 475 94.71 -90.07 58.63
C HIS A 475 96.06 -89.50 59.10
N MET A 476 96.06 -88.51 59.99
CA MET A 476 97.29 -87.99 60.61
C MET A 476 97.91 -88.99 61.61
N ALA A 477 97.08 -89.70 62.38
CA ALA A 477 97.53 -90.74 63.31
C ALA A 477 98.15 -91.93 62.58
N GLU A 478 97.53 -92.37 61.48
CA GLU A 478 98.05 -93.46 60.63
C GLU A 478 99.43 -93.11 60.05
N ARG A 479 99.60 -91.87 59.57
CA ARG A 479 100.88 -91.38 59.03
C ARG A 479 102.01 -91.40 60.05
N ARG A 480 101.73 -91.05 61.31
CA ARG A 480 102.69 -91.11 62.42
C ARG A 480 103.11 -92.54 62.74
N ARG A 481 102.17 -93.49 62.62
CA ARG A 481 102.43 -94.92 62.85
C ARG A 481 103.38 -95.49 61.79
N LEU A 482 103.12 -95.17 60.52
CA LEU A 482 103.98 -95.56 59.40
C LEU A 482 105.39 -94.93 59.48
N GLU A 483 105.52 -93.71 60.00
CA GLU A 483 106.84 -93.10 60.26
C GLU A 483 107.63 -93.80 61.36
N HIS A 484 106.95 -94.24 62.43
CA HIS A 484 107.59 -94.99 63.51
C HIS A 484 108.10 -96.35 63.00
N GLU A 485 107.28 -97.06 62.21
CA GLU A 485 107.63 -98.34 61.61
C GLU A 485 108.83 -98.22 60.65
N LYS A 486 108.87 -97.14 59.84
CA LYS A 486 110.03 -96.83 58.99
C LYS A 486 111.33 -96.63 59.77
N LYS A 487 111.26 -96.02 60.97
CA LYS A 487 112.45 -95.79 61.81
C LYS A 487 112.97 -97.08 62.42
N GLU A 488 112.10 -98.01 62.79
CA GLU A 488 112.51 -99.32 63.31
C GLU A 488 113.16 -100.18 62.22
N LEU A 489 112.57 -100.23 61.02
CA LEU A 489 113.16 -100.92 59.87
C LEU A 489 114.53 -100.33 59.47
N ALA A 490 114.76 -99.02 59.68
CA ALA A 490 116.06 -98.39 59.44
C ALA A 490 117.13 -98.79 60.46
N LYS A 491 116.76 -99.07 61.72
CA LYS A 491 117.68 -99.57 62.74
C LYS A 491 118.05 -101.03 62.50
N GLU A 492 117.08 -101.83 62.09
CA GLU A 492 117.25 -103.26 61.78
C GLU A 492 118.14 -103.46 60.53
N LYS A 493 117.96 -102.62 59.50
CA LYS A 493 118.86 -102.57 58.34
C LYS A 493 120.31 -102.24 58.73
N LYS A 494 120.52 -101.30 59.66
CA LYS A 494 121.87 -100.91 60.11
C LYS A 494 122.57 -102.02 60.91
N ALA A 495 121.82 -102.76 61.72
CA ALA A 495 122.35 -103.91 62.47
C ALA A 495 122.80 -105.06 61.54
N LEU A 496 122.06 -105.31 60.45
CA LEU A 496 122.42 -106.30 59.42
C LEU A 496 123.64 -105.88 58.58
N GLU A 497 123.85 -104.58 58.35
CA GLU A 497 125.04 -104.07 57.65
C GLU A 497 126.33 -104.21 58.51
N ASP A 498 126.23 -104.07 59.84
CA ASP A 498 127.36 -104.23 60.76
C ASP A 498 127.73 -105.72 61.02
N GLU A 499 126.76 -106.65 60.92
CA GLU A 499 126.99 -108.11 61.08
C GLU A 499 127.63 -108.74 59.83
N ILE A 500 127.40 -108.17 58.64
CA ILE A 500 128.04 -108.58 57.38
C ILE A 500 129.53 -108.16 57.33
N ALA A 501 129.95 -107.15 58.11
CA ALA A 501 131.33 -106.65 58.13
C ALA A 501 132.31 -107.48 58.99
N SER A 502 131.84 -108.37 59.88
CA SER A 502 132.68 -109.13 60.81
C SER A 502 133.00 -110.58 60.36
N LEU A 503 132.34 -111.10 59.32
CA LEU A 503 132.34 -112.54 58.97
C LEU A 503 132.95 -112.90 57.60
N LYS A 504 134.00 -112.22 57.09
CA LYS A 504 134.84 -112.73 55.97
C LYS A 504 136.19 -112.01 55.74
N GLN A 505 137.19 -112.28 56.59
CA GLN A 505 138.61 -112.39 56.21
C GLN A 505 138.92 -113.90 56.08
N GLY A 506 139.36 -114.39 54.90
CA GLY A 506 139.94 -115.74 54.77
C GLY A 506 139.45 -116.68 53.65
N GLN A 507 139.01 -116.18 52.49
CA GLN A 507 139.22 -116.74 51.12
C GLN A 507 138.55 -115.77 50.11
N HIS A 508 139.31 -114.84 49.52
CA HIS A 508 139.96 -114.90 48.19
C HIS A 508 138.96 -115.02 47.01
N SER A 509 138.71 -113.97 46.20
CA SER A 509 139.54 -113.29 45.18
C SER A 509 139.35 -113.85 43.75
N PRO A 510 139.48 -113.02 42.68
CA PRO A 510 138.36 -112.48 41.88
C PRO A 510 138.74 -112.48 40.37
N PRO A 511 138.55 -111.46 39.48
CA PRO A 511 137.60 -110.33 39.32
C PRO A 511 137.13 -110.33 37.81
N PRO A 512 136.94 -109.21 37.06
CA PRO A 512 136.50 -107.84 37.38
C PRO A 512 135.36 -107.31 36.48
N SER A 513 134.73 -106.26 37.01
CA SER A 513 134.64 -104.90 36.45
C SER A 513 134.23 -104.74 34.98
N ALA A 514 133.07 -104.11 34.78
CA ALA A 514 132.89 -102.66 34.74
C ALA A 514 133.03 -102.15 33.31
N VAL A 515 132.16 -101.22 32.92
CA VAL A 515 132.46 -99.80 32.68
C VAL A 515 131.27 -99.43 31.77
N ARG A 516 130.43 -98.41 31.95
CA ARG A 516 130.52 -97.10 32.59
C ARG A 516 129.15 -96.43 32.47
N GLU A 517 128.95 -95.40 33.30
CA GLU A 517 128.28 -94.13 32.97
C GLU A 517 126.80 -94.13 32.57
N ALA A 518 125.97 -93.69 33.52
CA ALA A 518 125.32 -92.36 33.52
C ALA A 518 124.25 -92.42 34.64
N GLU A 519 124.49 -91.85 35.82
CA GLU A 519 124.27 -90.43 36.14
C GLU A 519 122.93 -89.84 35.65
N GLU A 520 122.29 -89.19 36.63
CA GLU A 520 121.26 -88.14 36.55
C GLU A 520 119.77 -88.51 36.42
N LYS A 521 119.05 -88.15 37.51
CA LYS A 521 117.70 -87.55 37.58
C LYS A 521 116.54 -88.48 37.18
N GLY A 522 115.51 -88.76 37.97
CA GLY A 522 114.87 -88.01 39.03
C GLY A 522 113.35 -88.09 38.83
N LYS A 523 112.67 -88.90 39.65
CA LYS A 523 111.22 -88.90 39.99
C LYS A 523 110.18 -88.76 38.84
N GLU A 524 109.50 -89.87 38.54
CA GLU A 524 108.10 -89.84 38.11
C GLU A 524 107.21 -89.69 39.35
N GLY A 525 106.93 -88.43 39.67
CA GLY A 525 105.84 -88.01 40.54
C GLY A 525 104.67 -87.59 39.69
N THR A 526 103.57 -88.32 39.82
CA THR A 526 102.21 -87.86 39.49
C THR A 526 101.85 -86.65 40.36
N GLY A 527 101.51 -85.53 39.71
CA GLY A 527 100.70 -84.46 40.33
C GLY A 527 101.38 -83.10 40.50
N GLY A 528 100.83 -82.12 39.79
CA GLY A 528 101.09 -80.67 39.89
C GLY A 528 101.47 -80.08 38.53
N ARG A 529 101.15 -78.85 38.14
CA ARG A 529 100.35 -77.74 38.68
C ARG A 529 100.43 -76.62 37.59
N GLU A 530 99.40 -75.80 37.48
CA GLU A 530 99.39 -74.40 36.97
C GLU A 530 100.35 -73.94 35.85
N THR A 531 99.79 -73.41 34.75
CA THR A 531 100.20 -72.09 34.23
C THR A 531 98.99 -71.29 33.74
N LYS A 532 99.09 -69.98 34.00
CA LYS A 532 98.15 -68.89 33.77
C LYS A 532 98.88 -67.88 32.89
N VAL A 533 98.39 -67.58 31.69
CA VAL A 533 98.54 -66.29 30.98
C VAL A 533 97.38 -66.22 29.97
N ARG A 534 96.33 -65.42 30.21
CA ARG A 534 96.12 -64.03 29.69
C ARG A 534 95.89 -64.02 28.17
N GLY A 535 94.85 -63.41 27.59
CA GLY A 535 93.79 -62.54 28.09
C GLY A 535 92.54 -62.69 27.22
N ARG A 536 91.38 -62.30 27.75
CA ARG A 536 90.74 -60.98 27.51
C ARG A 536 89.96 -61.00 26.20
N ALA A 537 88.71 -60.59 26.12
CA ALA A 537 87.62 -60.32 27.05
C ALA A 537 86.43 -60.03 26.13
N GLN A 538 85.21 -60.36 26.58
CA GLN A 538 83.95 -59.69 26.20
C GLN A 538 83.56 -59.83 24.71
N THR A 539 82.33 -59.87 24.25
CA THR A 539 80.92 -59.71 24.64
C THR A 539 80.24 -59.89 23.26
N THR A 540 79.11 -60.51 23.00
CA THR A 540 77.77 -60.42 23.57
C THR A 540 76.87 -61.11 22.54
N SER A 541 75.70 -61.59 23.00
CA SER A 541 74.44 -61.67 22.24
C SER A 541 74.38 -62.70 21.11
N GLY A 542 73.37 -63.55 20.99
CA GLY A 542 72.07 -63.59 21.64
C GLY A 542 71.09 -64.33 20.73
N ARG A 543 70.26 -65.17 21.38
CA ARG A 543 68.96 -65.76 20.96
C ARG A 543 68.85 -66.57 19.67
N ARG A 544 68.23 -67.75 19.84
CA ARG A 544 67.81 -68.74 18.84
C ARG A 544 66.27 -68.89 18.91
N GLY A 545 65.64 -69.03 17.74
CA GLY A 545 64.29 -69.60 17.48
C GLY A 545 63.11 -68.62 17.63
N GLU A 546 62.43 -68.21 16.54
CA GLU A 546 61.36 -68.95 15.83
C GLU A 546 60.06 -69.01 16.68
N THR A 547 58.84 -68.67 16.26
CA THR A 547 58.18 -68.70 14.94
C THR A 547 56.84 -67.92 14.98
N GLU A 548 56.35 -67.49 13.80
CA GLU A 548 54.94 -67.34 13.34
C GLU A 548 53.98 -66.33 14.01
N ARG A 549 53.45 -65.30 13.32
CA ARG A 549 52.40 -65.20 12.26
C ARG A 549 50.94 -65.16 12.78
N GLY A 550 50.27 -64.03 12.45
CA GLY A 550 48.80 -63.85 12.38
C GLY A 550 48.12 -63.48 13.69
N THR A 551 47.05 -62.68 13.80
CA THR A 551 46.19 -61.95 12.86
C THR A 551 45.38 -60.94 13.70
N VAL A 552 44.96 -59.86 13.06
CA VAL A 552 43.93 -58.85 13.37
C VAL A 552 42.76 -59.34 14.25
N VAL A 553 42.21 -58.46 15.14
CA VAL A 553 40.80 -58.01 15.20
C VAL A 553 40.47 -57.25 16.52
N VAL A 554 39.85 -56.08 16.33
CA VAL A 554 39.12 -55.09 17.19
C VAL A 554 37.91 -55.78 17.90
N PRO A 555 37.37 -55.34 19.05
CA PRO A 555 37.02 -53.96 19.44
C PRO A 555 37.65 -53.40 20.72
#